data_AF-A0A349J6C2-F1
#
_entry.id   AF-A0A349J6C2-F1
#
_cell.length_a   1.000
_cell.length_b   1.000
_cell.length_c   1.000
_cell.angle_alpha   90.00
_cell.angle_beta   90.00
_cell.angle_gamma   90.00
#
_symmetry.space_group_name_H-M   'P 1'
#
loop_
_entity.id
_entity.type
_entity.pdbx_description
1 polymer ?
#
loop_
_entity_poly.entity_id
_entity_poly.type
_entity_poly.pdbx_seq_one_letter_code
_entity_poly.pdbx_strand_id
1 'polypeptide(L)'
;MEKCNFCVQRQRTWRTDEKRQGKRLADGHVTSACAQACPTAAITWGDLNDQDSAVAAKSNDPRAYLALDAESNTRPKVAYLRKLRNRPATTDELAALNAPAAEKH
;
A
#
# COMPACT_ATOMS: atom_id res chain seq x y z
N MET A 1 -9.57 21.03 17.37
CA MET A 1 -8.60 20.89 16.27
C MET A 1 -9.01 19.72 15.40
N GLU A 2 -8.98 19.88 14.09
CA GLU A 2 -9.31 18.84 13.11
C GLU A 2 -8.04 18.18 12.55
N LYS A 3 -8.18 16.94 12.09
CA LYS A 3 -7.10 16.16 11.46
C LYS A 3 -7.68 15.06 10.59
N CYS A 4 -6.83 14.41 9.80
CA CYS A 4 -7.21 13.17 9.13
C CYS A 4 -7.71 12.13 10.15
N ASN A 5 -8.93 11.67 9.95
CA ASN A 5 -9.62 10.68 10.77
C ASN A 5 -9.87 9.37 9.99
N PHE A 6 -9.20 9.20 8.84
CA PHE A 6 -9.34 8.02 8.01
C PHE A 6 -10.77 7.74 7.53
N CYS A 7 -11.54 8.81 7.31
CA CYS A 7 -12.95 8.74 6.91
C CYS A 7 -13.77 7.87 7.87
N VAL A 8 -13.60 8.07 9.19
CA VAL A 8 -14.29 7.30 10.23
C VAL A 8 -15.79 7.21 10.02
N GLN A 9 -16.41 8.24 9.44
CA GLN A 9 -17.82 8.22 9.06
C GLN A 9 -18.15 7.07 8.09
N ARG A 10 -17.32 6.85 7.06
CA ARG A 10 -17.50 5.76 6.09
C ARG A 10 -17.26 4.39 6.74
N GLN A 11 -16.26 4.28 7.62
CA GLN A 11 -15.98 3.03 8.36
C GLN A 11 -17.12 2.65 9.31
N ARG A 12 -17.78 3.64 9.92
CA ARG A 12 -18.94 3.39 10.80
C ARG A 12 -20.13 2.87 10.02
N THR A 13 -20.40 3.43 8.84
CA THR A 13 -21.45 2.92 7.94
C THR A 13 -21.16 1.48 7.55
N TRP A 14 -19.93 1.19 7.12
CA TRP A 14 -19.47 -0.17 6.80
C TRP A 14 -19.72 -1.17 7.93
N ARG A 15 -19.25 -0.87 9.15
CA ARG A 15 -19.49 -1.74 10.32
C ARG A 15 -20.97 -1.91 10.66
N THR A 16 -21.79 -0.90 10.39
CA THR A 16 -23.23 -1.00 10.59
C THR A 16 -23.84 -1.96 9.56
N ASP A 17 -23.38 -1.91 8.32
CA ASP A 17 -23.85 -2.81 7.25
C ASP A 17 -23.38 -4.25 7.45
N GLU A 18 -22.15 -4.48 7.93
CA GLU A 18 -21.68 -5.82 8.34
C GLU A 18 -22.58 -6.43 9.42
N LYS A 19 -22.91 -5.64 10.45
CA LYS A 19 -23.81 -6.07 11.53
C LYS A 19 -25.23 -6.37 11.02
N ARG A 20 -25.73 -5.57 10.06
CA ARG A 20 -27.05 -5.79 9.46
C ARG A 20 -27.10 -7.05 8.61
N GLN A 21 -26.05 -7.34 7.85
CA GLN A 21 -25.97 -8.51 6.98
C GLN A 21 -25.50 -9.78 7.71
N GLY A 22 -25.00 -9.65 8.95
CA GLY A 22 -24.51 -10.76 9.74
C GLY A 22 -23.23 -11.41 9.16
N LYS A 23 -22.51 -10.71 8.30
CA LYS A 23 -21.29 -11.21 7.65
C LYS A 23 -20.25 -10.10 7.49
N ARG A 24 -18.98 -10.50 7.45
CA ARG A 24 -17.88 -9.60 7.10
C ARG A 24 -18.02 -9.21 5.63
N LEU A 25 -17.84 -7.93 5.33
CA LEU A 25 -17.88 -7.43 3.97
C LEU A 25 -16.48 -7.51 3.35
N ALA A 26 -16.42 -7.69 2.04
CA ALA A 26 -15.17 -7.86 1.31
C ALA A 26 -14.28 -6.61 1.35
N ASP A 27 -12.97 -6.81 1.16
CA ASP A 27 -12.01 -5.70 0.98
C ASP A 27 -12.45 -4.79 -0.17
N GLY A 28 -12.24 -3.48 -0.02
CA GLY A 28 -12.68 -2.47 -0.98
C GLY A 28 -14.16 -2.06 -0.92
N HIS A 29 -15.01 -2.72 -0.11
CA HIS A 29 -16.43 -2.31 0.06
C HIS A 29 -16.56 -0.87 0.57
N VAL A 30 -15.63 -0.42 1.40
CA VAL A 30 -15.50 0.98 1.79
C VAL A 30 -14.08 1.45 1.55
N THR A 31 -13.97 2.57 0.83
CA THR A 31 -12.70 3.25 0.58
C THR A 31 -12.74 4.68 1.11
N SER A 32 -11.57 5.20 1.49
CA SER A 32 -11.45 6.58 1.96
C SER A 32 -11.67 7.58 0.82
N ALA A 33 -12.04 8.82 1.15
CA ALA A 33 -12.28 9.84 0.14
C ALA A 33 -11.03 10.13 -0.71
N CYS A 34 -9.85 10.17 -0.08
CA CYS A 34 -8.59 10.39 -0.79
C CYS A 34 -8.17 9.20 -1.67
N ALA A 35 -8.43 7.96 -1.25
CA ALA A 35 -8.19 6.79 -2.09
C ALA A 35 -9.13 6.77 -3.30
N GLN A 36 -10.42 7.07 -3.10
CA GLN A 36 -11.42 7.12 -4.17
C GLN A 36 -11.12 8.20 -5.21
N ALA A 37 -10.65 9.37 -4.77
CA ALA A 37 -10.40 10.52 -5.63
C ALA A 37 -9.08 10.42 -6.42
N CYS A 38 -8.16 9.54 -6.03
CA CYS A 38 -6.82 9.48 -6.61
C CYS A 38 -6.85 8.74 -7.96
N PRO A 39 -6.59 9.42 -9.10
CA PRO A 39 -6.67 8.77 -10.42
C PRO A 39 -5.56 7.75 -10.65
N THR A 40 -4.42 7.90 -9.97
CA THR A 40 -3.27 6.99 -10.09
C THR A 40 -3.32 5.81 -9.12
N ALA A 41 -4.39 5.70 -8.31
CA ALA A 41 -4.55 4.68 -7.28
C ALA A 41 -3.35 4.59 -6.31
N ALA A 42 -2.75 5.74 -5.98
CA ALA A 42 -1.55 5.79 -5.14
C ALA A 42 -1.81 5.41 -3.66
N ILE A 43 -3.06 5.50 -3.21
CA ILE A 43 -3.46 5.21 -1.83
C ILE A 43 -4.28 3.92 -1.84
N THR A 44 -3.76 2.89 -1.18
CA THR A 44 -4.49 1.64 -0.92
C THR A 44 -5.10 1.70 0.47
N TRP A 45 -6.40 1.42 0.57
CA TRP A 45 -7.18 1.50 1.80
C TRP A 45 -7.77 0.12 2.12
N GLY A 46 -7.68 -0.35 3.37
CA GLY A 46 -8.19 -1.65 3.77
C GLY A 46 -7.95 -1.99 5.24
N ASP A 47 -8.20 -3.25 5.61
CA ASP A 47 -7.98 -3.79 6.96
C ASP A 47 -6.64 -4.56 7.04
N LEU A 48 -5.70 -4.05 7.85
CA LEU A 48 -4.39 -4.69 8.04
C LEU A 48 -4.45 -6.04 8.76
N ASN A 49 -5.55 -6.35 9.46
CA ASN A 49 -5.71 -7.66 10.12
C ASN A 49 -6.14 -8.74 9.13
N ASP A 50 -6.63 -8.36 7.95
CA ASP A 50 -6.92 -9.29 6.87
C ASP A 50 -5.67 -9.48 6.01
N GLN A 51 -5.07 -10.67 6.09
CA GLN A 51 -3.82 -10.97 5.40
C GLN A 51 -3.98 -11.04 3.88
N ASP A 52 -5.20 -11.29 3.40
CA ASP A 52 -5.52 -11.35 1.97
C ASP A 52 -5.86 -9.97 1.39
N SER A 53 -5.88 -8.92 2.23
CA SER A 53 -6.20 -7.57 1.79
C SER A 53 -5.10 -6.93 0.95
N ALA A 54 -5.50 -6.02 0.06
CA ALA A 54 -4.55 -5.28 -0.77
C ALA A 54 -3.60 -4.42 0.09
N VAL A 55 -4.08 -3.90 1.23
CA VAL A 55 -3.25 -3.08 2.13
C VAL A 55 -2.21 -3.91 2.87
N ALA A 56 -2.51 -5.15 3.27
CA ALA A 56 -1.54 -6.05 3.89
C ALA A 56 -0.43 -6.41 2.91
N ALA A 57 -0.79 -6.75 1.66
CA ALA A 57 0.18 -7.00 0.60
C ALA A 57 1.10 -5.80 0.34
N LYS A 58 0.54 -4.57 0.26
CA LYS A 58 1.34 -3.34 0.04
C LYS A 58 2.22 -2.98 1.24
N SER A 59 1.76 -3.25 2.46
CA SER A 59 2.52 -2.97 3.68
C SER A 59 3.71 -3.92 3.87
N ASN A 60 3.62 -5.13 3.31
CA ASN A 60 4.69 -6.13 3.31
C ASN A 60 5.61 -6.04 2.07
N ASP A 61 5.39 -5.08 1.16
CA ASP A 61 6.27 -4.87 0.00
C ASP A 61 7.68 -4.49 0.50
N PRO A 62 8.77 -5.02 -0.10
CA PRO A 62 10.15 -4.67 0.29
C PRO A 62 10.47 -3.17 0.25
N ARG A 63 9.67 -2.38 -0.45
CA ARG A 63 9.79 -0.92 -0.56
C ARG A 63 9.01 -0.16 0.50
N ALA A 64 8.21 -0.85 1.32
CA ALA A 64 7.40 -0.24 2.36
C ALA A 64 8.28 0.28 3.51
N TYR A 65 7.94 1.46 4.01
CA TYR A 65 8.56 2.03 5.20
C TYR A 65 7.57 2.89 5.98
N LEU A 66 7.80 3.01 7.29
CA LEU A 66 7.03 3.85 8.18
C LEU A 66 7.75 5.20 8.35
N ALA A 67 7.03 6.30 8.15
CA ALA A 67 7.63 7.63 8.23
C ALA A 67 8.06 7.95 9.68
N LEU A 68 9.36 8.25 9.85
CA LEU A 68 9.99 8.64 11.13
C LEU A 68 9.88 7.60 12.26
N ASP A 69 9.53 6.35 11.95
CA ASP A 69 9.30 5.35 12.98
C ASP A 69 10.60 4.91 13.67
N ALA A 70 11.72 4.86 12.92
CA ALA A 70 13.02 4.49 13.46
C ALA A 70 13.52 5.49 14.52
N GLU A 71 13.20 6.77 14.37
CA GLU A 71 13.64 7.84 15.26
C GLU A 71 12.66 8.13 16.39
N SER A 72 11.35 7.94 16.15
CA SER A 72 10.29 8.37 17.08
C SER A 72 9.45 7.24 17.68
N ASN A 73 9.56 6.01 17.17
CA ASN A 73 8.76 4.84 17.57
C ASN A 73 7.25 5.14 17.68
N THR A 74 6.74 5.95 16.75
CA THR A 74 5.33 6.39 16.71
C THR A 74 4.39 5.32 16.19
N ARG A 75 4.92 4.24 15.59
CA ARG A 75 4.19 3.09 15.05
C ARG A 75 2.99 3.52 14.19
N PRO A 76 3.21 4.37 13.17
CA PRO A 76 2.14 4.92 12.36
C PRO A 76 1.41 3.80 11.60
N LYS A 77 0.12 4.03 11.31
CA LYS A 77 -0.71 3.10 10.53
C LYS A 77 -0.67 3.34 9.03
N VAL A 78 0.14 4.29 8.57
CA VAL A 78 0.34 4.59 7.15
C VAL A 78 1.75 4.17 6.77
N ALA A 79 1.84 3.17 5.90
CA ALA A 79 3.09 2.79 5.25
C ALA A 79 3.22 3.52 3.91
N TYR A 80 4.43 3.98 3.60
CA TYR A 80 4.78 4.60 2.33
C TYR A 80 5.62 3.64 1.50
N LEU A 81 5.46 3.71 0.18
CA LEU A 81 6.30 2.97 -0.76
C LEU A 81 7.40 3.88 -1.31
N ARG A 82 8.64 3.39 -1.31
CA ARG A 82 9.77 4.11 -1.92
C ARG A 82 9.51 4.35 -3.41
N LYS A 83 9.73 5.60 -3.84
CA LYS A 83 9.65 6.00 -5.25
C LYS A 83 10.86 5.44 -6.01
N LEU A 84 10.63 4.44 -6.84
CA LEU A 84 11.62 3.97 -7.81
C LEU A 84 11.58 4.87 -9.05
N ARG A 85 12.73 5.40 -9.46
CA ARG A 85 12.87 6.18 -10.70
C ARG A 85 13.66 5.33 -11.69
N ASN A 86 13.02 4.91 -12.77
CA ASN A 86 13.69 4.16 -13.83
C ASN A 86 14.49 5.13 -14.70
N ARG A 87 15.82 5.11 -14.60
CA ARG A 87 16.71 5.86 -15.50
C ARG A 87 16.87 5.04 -16.79
N PRO A 88 16.94 5.67 -17.97
CA PRO A 88 17.37 4.94 -19.17
C PRO A 88 18.72 4.29 -18.90
N ALA A 89 18.83 2.99 -19.17
CA ALA A 89 20.07 2.26 -19.06
C ALA A 89 21.11 2.85 -20.03
N THR A 90 22.36 2.91 -19.60
CA THR A 90 23.45 3.22 -20.54
C THR A 90 23.67 2.05 -21.50
N THR A 91 24.28 2.32 -22.65
CA THR A 91 24.68 1.29 -23.61
C THR A 91 25.53 0.19 -22.98
N ASP A 92 26.38 0.54 -22.01
CA ASP A 92 27.26 -0.41 -21.32
C ASP A 92 26.48 -1.31 -20.35
N GLU A 93 25.49 -0.76 -19.63
CA GLU A 93 24.60 -1.53 -18.75
C GLU A 93 23.70 -2.48 -19.55
N LEU A 94 23.24 -2.05 -20.73
CA LEU A 94 22.46 -2.90 -21.65
C LEU A 94 23.32 -4.02 -22.25
N ALA A 95 24.58 -3.75 -22.58
CA ALA A 95 25.51 -4.78 -23.05
C ALA A 95 25.78 -5.83 -21.96
N ALA A 96 25.90 -5.42 -20.69
CA ALA A 96 26.10 -6.32 -19.56
C ALA A 96 24.86 -7.19 -19.25
N LEU A 97 23.65 -6.65 -19.38
CA LEU A 97 22.40 -7.40 -19.17
C LEU A 97 22.10 -8.42 -20.28
N ASN A 98 22.57 -8.15 -21.51
CA ASN A 98 22.37 -9.00 -22.68
C ASN A 98 23.55 -9.95 -22.96
N ALA A 99 24.59 -9.94 -22.13
CA ALA A 99 25.68 -10.89 -22.26
C ALA A 99 25.16 -12.30 -21.96
N PRO A 100 25.41 -13.30 -22.82
CA PRO A 100 24.96 -14.67 -22.57
C PRO A 100 25.57 -15.16 -21.26
N ALA A 101 24.72 -15.66 -20.36
CA ALA A 101 25.15 -16.23 -19.10
C ALA A 101 26.19 -17.33 -19.42
N ALA A 102 27.45 -17.09 -19.08
CA ALA A 102 28.50 -18.06 -19.28
C ALA A 102 28.10 -19.35 -18.54
N GLU A 103 27.80 -20.40 -19.31
CA GLU A 103 27.63 -21.77 -18.82
C GLU A 103 28.89 -22.14 -18.03
N LYS A 104 28.75 -22.28 -16.71
CA LYS A 104 29.77 -22.92 -15.88
C LYS A 104 29.58 -24.44 -16.01
N HIS A 105 30.45 -25.07 -16.79
CA HIS A 105 30.80 -26.48 -16.65
C HIS A 105 31.50 -26.73 -15.31
#